data_AF-M4E322-F1
#
_entry.id   AF-M4E322-F1
#
_cell.length_a   1.000
_cell.length_b   1.000
_cell.length_c   1.000
_cell.angle_alpha   90.00
_cell.angle_beta   90.00
_cell.angle_gamma   90.00
#
_symmetry.space_group_name_H-M   'P 1'
#
loop_
_entity.id
_entity.type
_entity.pdbx_description
1 polymer ?
#
loop_
_entity_poly.entity_id
_entity_poly.type
_entity_poly.pdbx_seq_one_letter_code
_entity_poly.pdbx_strand_id
1 'polypeptide(L)'
;MGRYSYSQPSSSSHSPDLTSLLEAECEMYAAEAEITRWNAEASDWEPSAEGDDGIPRTCYCGSEPVHGYSQTPKDPYRRYITCPNADDRDCHVWKWWDVAVEEELREFQRELNAVKGEANQREQKLLRLEKQVSEFTKKKSGAKLMVFSLVSGLVLLIVLGILGKDSKDWGVRALFL
;
A
#
# COMPACT_ATOMS: atom_id res chain seq x y z
N MET A 1 0.13 -52.05 -7.98
CA MET A 1 0.02 -50.61 -8.36
C MET A 1 -1.38 -50.38 -8.90
N GLY A 2 -2.27 -49.79 -8.10
CA GLY A 2 -3.67 -49.56 -8.48
C GLY A 2 -3.77 -48.42 -9.50
N ARG A 3 -4.47 -48.65 -10.61
CA ARG A 3 -4.76 -47.62 -11.60
C ARG A 3 -5.92 -46.77 -11.08
N TYR A 4 -5.63 -45.56 -10.59
CA TYR A 4 -6.65 -44.55 -10.36
C TYR A 4 -7.17 -44.07 -11.72
N SER A 5 -8.36 -44.51 -12.11
CA SER A 5 -9.09 -43.97 -13.25
C SER A 5 -9.87 -42.77 -12.78
N TYR A 6 -9.33 -41.58 -12.99
CA TYR A 6 -10.03 -40.33 -12.74
C TYR A 6 -11.04 -40.07 -13.86
N SER A 7 -12.31 -40.30 -13.59
CA SER A 7 -13.39 -39.89 -14.48
C SER A 7 -13.67 -38.41 -14.21
N GLN A 8 -13.14 -37.50 -15.05
CA GLN A 8 -13.52 -36.10 -15.00
C GLN A 8 -15.04 -35.99 -15.15
N PRO A 9 -15.76 -35.30 -14.24
CA PRO A 9 -17.13 -34.93 -14.51
C PRO A 9 -17.14 -34.03 -15.75
N SER A 10 -17.97 -34.38 -16.72
CA SER A 10 -18.20 -33.59 -17.92
C SER A 10 -18.51 -32.16 -17.51
N SER A 11 -17.68 -31.21 -17.97
CA SER A 11 -17.92 -29.78 -17.77
C SER A 11 -19.28 -29.45 -18.38
N SER A 12 -20.31 -29.28 -17.54
CA SER A 12 -21.59 -28.78 -18.03
C SER A 12 -21.33 -27.37 -18.54
N SER A 13 -21.84 -27.08 -19.74
CA SER A 13 -21.71 -25.80 -20.43
C SER A 13 -22.57 -24.71 -19.79
N HIS A 14 -22.66 -24.67 -18.46
CA HIS A 14 -23.27 -23.57 -17.74
C HIS A 14 -22.16 -22.56 -17.48
N SER A 15 -21.77 -21.83 -18.54
CA SER A 15 -21.04 -20.60 -18.34
C SER A 15 -21.92 -19.71 -17.46
N PRO A 16 -21.48 -19.29 -16.26
CA PRO A 16 -22.23 -18.33 -15.48
C PRO A 16 -22.55 -17.14 -16.40
N ASP A 17 -23.82 -16.72 -16.40
CA ASP A 17 -24.28 -15.60 -17.21
C ASP A 17 -23.38 -14.39 -16.92
N LEU A 18 -22.71 -13.89 -17.95
CA LEU A 18 -21.77 -12.77 -17.85
C LEU A 18 -22.43 -11.54 -17.20
N THR A 19 -23.74 -11.40 -17.39
CA THR A 19 -24.58 -10.36 -16.79
C THR A 19 -24.61 -10.48 -15.27
N SER A 20 -24.79 -11.69 -14.74
CA SER A 20 -24.83 -11.95 -13.29
C SER A 20 -23.47 -11.71 -12.62
N LEU A 21 -22.37 -12.01 -13.31
CA LEU A 21 -21.03 -11.72 -12.81
C LEU A 21 -20.78 -10.20 -12.72
N LEU A 22 -21.21 -9.46 -13.73
CA LEU A 22 -21.07 -8.00 -13.77
C LEU A 22 -21.95 -7.30 -12.73
N GLU A 23 -23.14 -7.84 -12.47
CA GLU A 23 -24.04 -7.36 -11.43
C GLU A 23 -23.45 -7.61 -10.03
N ALA A 24 -22.94 -8.81 -9.76
CA ALA A 24 -22.24 -9.11 -8.50
C ALA A 24 -21.01 -8.21 -8.29
N GLU A 25 -20.26 -7.91 -9.36
CA GLU A 25 -19.14 -6.98 -9.30
C GLU A 25 -19.62 -5.54 -8.97
N CYS A 26 -20.71 -5.08 -9.59
CA CYS A 26 -21.31 -3.78 -9.27
C CYS A 26 -21.81 -3.71 -7.81
N GLU A 27 -22.42 -4.78 -7.31
CA GLU A 27 -22.87 -4.87 -5.91
C GLU A 27 -21.69 -4.82 -4.93
N MET A 28 -20.58 -5.50 -5.24
CA MET A 28 -19.37 -5.40 -4.42
C MET A 28 -18.82 -3.97 -4.39
N TYR A 29 -18.68 -3.31 -5.54
CA TYR A 29 -18.21 -1.92 -5.57
C TYR A 29 -19.16 -0.95 -4.85
N ALA A 30 -20.47 -1.18 -4.93
CA ALA A 30 -21.46 -0.40 -4.18
C ALA A 30 -21.29 -0.61 -2.67
N ALA A 31 -21.18 -1.86 -2.21
CA ALA A 31 -20.93 -2.18 -0.81
C ALA A 31 -19.61 -1.59 -0.30
N GLU A 32 -18.54 -1.64 -1.08
CA GLU A 32 -17.25 -0.99 -0.75
C GLU A 32 -17.38 0.53 -0.62
N ALA A 33 -18.15 1.17 -1.49
CA ALA A 33 -18.41 2.60 -1.43
C ALA A 33 -19.25 2.97 -0.18
N GLU A 34 -20.22 2.14 0.18
CA GLU A 34 -20.99 2.32 1.41
C GLU A 34 -20.12 2.14 2.65
N ILE A 35 -19.32 1.08 2.73
CA ILE A 35 -18.35 0.86 3.82
C ILE A 35 -17.39 2.05 3.93
N THR A 36 -16.91 2.57 2.80
CA THR A 36 -16.05 3.76 2.77
C THR A 36 -16.76 4.99 3.31
N ARG A 37 -18.05 5.19 2.97
CA ARG A 37 -18.87 6.27 3.51
C ARG A 37 -19.06 6.12 5.02
N TRP A 38 -19.45 4.95 5.51
CA TRP A 38 -19.58 4.67 6.95
C TRP A 38 -18.26 4.87 7.71
N ASN A 39 -17.14 4.45 7.11
CA ASN A 39 -15.79 4.67 7.68
C ASN A 39 -15.35 6.14 7.63
N ALA A 40 -15.77 6.90 6.62
CA ALA A 40 -15.50 8.34 6.52
C ALA A 40 -16.39 9.16 7.45
N GLU A 41 -17.61 8.67 7.69
CA GLU A 41 -18.59 9.15 8.66
C GLU A 41 -18.36 8.52 10.04
N ALA A 42 -17.16 7.94 10.28
CA ALA A 42 -16.72 7.51 11.59
C ALA A 42 -17.01 8.66 12.55
N SER A 43 -17.95 8.38 13.45
CA SER A 43 -18.50 9.33 14.40
C SER A 43 -17.39 10.17 15.03
N ASP A 44 -17.63 11.47 15.13
CA ASP A 44 -16.85 12.41 15.93
C ASP A 44 -17.03 12.02 17.41
N TRP A 45 -16.44 10.89 17.76
CA TRP A 45 -16.39 10.38 19.10
C TRP A 45 -15.17 11.01 19.73
N GLU A 46 -15.43 11.97 20.60
CA GLU A 46 -14.41 12.45 21.52
C GLU A 46 -13.84 11.22 22.24
N PRO A 47 -12.51 10.99 22.17
CA PRO A 47 -11.86 9.95 22.95
C PRO A 47 -12.32 10.09 24.41
N SER A 48 -12.88 9.03 24.97
CA SER A 48 -13.26 9.05 26.38
C SER A 48 -11.96 9.23 27.16
N ALA A 49 -11.93 10.14 28.13
CA ALA A 49 -10.69 10.54 28.81
C ALA A 49 -10.09 9.45 29.72
N GLU A 50 -10.68 8.26 29.75
CA GLU A 50 -10.44 7.23 30.77
C GLU A 50 -10.01 5.95 30.06
N GLY A 51 -8.87 5.40 30.45
CA GLY A 51 -8.15 4.29 29.81
C GLY A 51 -8.84 2.92 29.87
N ASP A 52 -10.15 2.90 29.70
CA ASP A 52 -11.01 1.70 29.64
C ASP A 52 -11.64 1.49 28.25
N ASP A 53 -11.16 2.21 27.23
CA ASP A 53 -11.47 1.97 25.81
C ASP A 53 -10.90 0.61 25.35
N GLY A 54 -11.63 -0.06 24.47
CA GLY A 54 -11.28 -1.38 23.94
C GLY A 54 -11.74 -2.55 24.81
N ILE A 55 -11.11 -3.71 24.61
CA ILE A 55 -11.43 -4.96 25.33
C ILE A 55 -10.64 -4.99 26.64
N PRO A 56 -11.31 -4.93 27.81
CA PRO A 56 -10.61 -4.97 29.08
C PRO A 56 -9.84 -6.28 29.26
N ARG A 57 -8.54 -6.16 29.51
CA ARG A 57 -7.61 -7.30 29.67
C ARG A 57 -7.46 -7.72 31.13
N THR A 58 -7.70 -6.80 32.07
CA THR A 58 -7.53 -7.02 33.50
C THR A 58 -8.54 -6.18 34.25
N CYS A 59 -9.20 -6.75 35.25
CA CYS A 59 -10.07 -5.99 36.15
C CYS A 59 -9.23 -5.17 37.15
N TYR A 60 -9.80 -4.12 37.74
CA TYR A 60 -9.14 -3.31 38.77
C TYR A 60 -8.70 -4.13 40.01
N CYS A 61 -9.33 -5.27 40.28
CA CYS A 61 -8.93 -6.22 41.33
C CYS A 61 -7.78 -7.17 40.92
N GLY A 62 -7.25 -7.04 39.71
CA GLY A 62 -6.18 -7.88 39.16
C GLY A 62 -6.63 -9.22 38.56
N SER A 63 -7.93 -9.54 38.61
CA SER A 63 -8.48 -10.76 38.02
C SER A 63 -8.70 -10.63 36.52
N GLU A 64 -8.60 -11.74 35.79
CA GLU A 64 -8.91 -11.79 34.35
C GLU A 64 -10.42 -11.69 34.12
N PRO A 65 -10.90 -10.77 33.26
CA PRO A 65 -12.32 -10.65 32.95
C PRO A 65 -12.87 -11.87 32.20
N VAL A 66 -14.13 -12.20 32.45
CA VAL A 66 -14.84 -13.33 31.83
C VAL A 66 -16.04 -12.85 31.01
N HIS A 67 -16.53 -13.72 30.12
CA HIS A 67 -17.72 -13.44 29.33
C HIS A 67 -18.99 -13.95 30.00
N GLY A 68 -20.01 -13.10 30.03
CA GLY A 68 -21.38 -13.46 30.39
C GLY A 68 -22.34 -13.25 29.24
N TYR A 69 -23.55 -13.77 29.40
CA TYR A 69 -24.67 -13.57 28.47
C TYR A 69 -25.84 -12.92 29.21
N SER A 70 -26.37 -11.85 28.65
CA SER A 70 -27.55 -11.17 29.18
C SER A 70 -28.77 -12.08 29.02
N GLN A 71 -29.52 -12.23 30.10
CA GLN A 71 -30.83 -12.90 30.10
C GLN A 71 -31.98 -11.88 30.18
N THR A 72 -31.66 -10.59 30.04
CA THR A 72 -32.68 -9.54 30.13
C THR A 72 -33.59 -9.60 28.90
N PRO A 73 -34.91 -9.34 29.03
CA PRO A 73 -35.82 -9.31 27.89
C PRO A 73 -35.47 -8.24 26.85
N LYS A 74 -34.75 -7.18 27.26
CA LYS A 74 -34.34 -6.07 26.40
C LYS A 74 -33.18 -6.47 25.47
N ASP A 75 -32.21 -7.22 26.00
CA ASP A 75 -31.00 -7.62 25.29
C ASP A 75 -30.74 -9.14 25.50
N PRO A 76 -31.63 -10.02 25.00
CA PRO A 76 -31.49 -11.45 25.25
C PRO A 76 -30.27 -12.02 24.52
N TYR A 77 -29.48 -12.81 25.22
CA TYR A 77 -28.26 -13.46 24.75
C TYR A 77 -27.13 -12.52 24.31
N ARG A 78 -27.23 -11.20 24.56
CA ARG A 78 -26.14 -10.27 24.28
C ARG A 78 -24.95 -10.56 25.20
N ARG A 79 -23.74 -10.64 24.63
CA ARG A 79 -22.52 -10.96 25.38
C ARG A 79 -21.95 -9.71 26.06
N TYR A 80 -21.54 -9.85 27.30
CA TYR A 80 -20.79 -8.82 28.04
C TYR A 80 -19.53 -9.41 28.64
N ILE A 81 -18.58 -8.54 28.97
CA ILE A 81 -17.35 -8.83 29.71
C ILE A 81 -17.56 -8.35 31.14
N THR A 82 -17.21 -9.15 32.14
CA THR A 82 -17.30 -8.77 33.55
C THR A 82 -16.22 -9.45 34.40
N CYS A 83 -16.02 -9.00 35.63
CA CYS A 83 -15.12 -9.68 36.56
C CYS A 83 -15.80 -10.90 37.21
N PRO A 84 -15.07 -12.01 37.46
CA PRO A 84 -15.56 -13.12 38.27
C PRO A 84 -16.00 -12.73 39.69
N ASN A 85 -15.39 -11.67 40.24
CA ASN A 85 -15.63 -11.20 41.61
C ASN A 85 -16.60 -10.01 41.66
N ALA A 86 -17.37 -9.74 40.61
CA ALA A 86 -18.22 -8.57 40.49
C ALA A 86 -19.22 -8.34 41.65
N ASP A 87 -19.51 -9.37 42.43
CA ASP A 87 -20.45 -9.33 43.56
C ASP A 87 -19.85 -8.84 44.88
N ASP A 88 -18.53 -8.61 44.98
CA ASP A 88 -17.81 -8.38 46.25
C ASP A 88 -17.88 -6.94 46.82
N ARG A 89 -18.82 -6.11 46.35
CA ARG A 89 -19.03 -4.68 46.70
C ARG A 89 -17.92 -3.71 46.26
N ASP A 90 -16.84 -4.17 45.64
CA ASP A 90 -15.83 -3.30 45.04
C ASP A 90 -16.18 -2.94 43.57
N CYS A 91 -15.45 -1.96 43.01
CA CYS A 91 -15.60 -1.58 41.61
C CYS A 91 -14.94 -2.60 40.69
N HIS A 92 -15.73 -3.21 39.80
CA HIS A 92 -15.27 -4.20 38.83
C HIS A 92 -15.59 -3.80 37.40
N VAL A 93 -14.82 -4.36 36.47
CA VAL A 93 -15.06 -4.16 35.05
C VAL A 93 -16.40 -4.76 34.63
N TRP A 94 -17.16 -4.00 33.85
CA TRP A 94 -18.33 -4.47 33.13
C TRP A 94 -18.45 -3.71 31.82
N LYS A 95 -18.57 -4.42 30.69
CA LYS A 95 -18.71 -3.80 29.36
C LYS A 95 -19.41 -4.72 28.39
N TRP A 96 -20.17 -4.17 27.44
CA TRP A 96 -20.71 -4.96 26.34
C TRP A 96 -19.60 -5.42 25.40
N TRP A 97 -19.64 -6.70 24.99
CA TRP A 97 -18.60 -7.28 24.14
C TRP A 97 -18.55 -6.61 22.77
N ASP A 98 -19.71 -6.34 22.18
CA ASP A 98 -19.82 -5.69 20.86
C ASP A 98 -19.26 -4.27 20.89
N VAL A 99 -19.54 -3.51 21.95
CA VAL A 99 -18.98 -2.15 22.14
C VAL A 99 -17.46 -2.19 22.30
N ALA A 100 -16.95 -3.12 23.12
CA ALA A 100 -15.51 -3.29 23.31
C ALA A 100 -14.79 -3.67 22.01
N VAL A 101 -15.38 -4.57 21.21
CA VAL A 101 -14.82 -4.98 19.90
C VAL A 101 -14.89 -3.85 18.88
N GLU A 102 -15.98 -3.08 18.86
CA GLU A 102 -16.13 -1.93 17.96
C GLU A 102 -15.05 -0.87 18.23
N GLU A 103 -14.76 -0.60 19.50
CA GLU A 103 -13.71 0.35 19.89
C GLU A 103 -12.32 -0.10 19.42
N GLU A 104 -11.94 -1.38 19.63
CA GLU A 104 -10.69 -1.97 19.13
C GLU A 104 -10.60 -1.90 17.60
N LEU A 105 -11.68 -2.31 16.91
CA LEU A 105 -11.73 -2.31 15.45
C LEU A 105 -11.56 -0.89 14.89
N ARG A 106 -12.14 0.10 15.56
CA ARG A 106 -12.01 1.51 15.17
C ARG A 106 -10.59 2.02 15.40
N GLU A 107 -9.93 1.62 16.48
CA GLU A 107 -8.52 1.93 16.69
C GLU A 107 -7.65 1.33 15.60
N PHE A 108 -7.84 0.05 15.27
CA PHE A 108 -7.17 -0.60 14.14
C PHE A 108 -7.43 0.11 12.81
N GLN A 109 -8.68 0.55 12.57
CA GLN A 109 -9.02 1.28 11.35
C GLN A 109 -8.27 2.61 11.24
N ARG A 110 -8.09 3.33 12.36
CA ARG A 110 -7.29 4.57 12.40
C ARG A 110 -5.82 4.30 12.08
N GLU A 111 -5.25 3.25 12.68
CA GLU A 111 -3.86 2.85 12.41
C GLU A 111 -3.67 2.44 10.94
N LEU A 112 -4.59 1.65 10.37
CA LEU A 112 -4.56 1.27 8.96
C LEU A 112 -4.62 2.48 8.03
N ASN A 113 -5.48 3.45 8.34
CA ASN A 113 -5.57 4.70 7.57
C ASN A 113 -4.27 5.52 7.65
N ALA A 114 -3.63 5.58 8.83
CA ALA A 114 -2.34 6.24 9.00
C ALA A 114 -1.24 5.56 8.16
N VAL A 115 -1.15 4.22 8.24
CA VAL A 115 -0.17 3.42 7.47
C VAL A 115 -0.39 3.58 5.96
N LYS A 116 -1.66 3.57 5.51
CA LYS A 116 -2.01 3.81 4.10
C LYS A 116 -1.58 5.21 3.64
N GLY A 117 -1.77 6.22 4.49
CA GLY A 117 -1.29 7.58 4.24
C GLY A 117 0.24 7.64 4.08
N GLU A 118 0.99 6.97 4.96
CA GLU A 118 2.45 6.88 4.85
C GLU A 118 2.91 6.15 3.59
N ALA A 119 2.26 5.04 3.23
CA ALA A 119 2.58 4.28 2.03
C ALA A 119 2.43 5.14 0.77
N ASN A 120 1.29 5.84 0.63
CA ASN A 120 1.06 6.77 -0.47
C ASN A 120 2.12 7.88 -0.51
N GLN A 121 2.53 8.42 0.65
CA GLN A 121 3.58 9.44 0.71
C GLN A 121 4.94 8.89 0.26
N ARG A 122 5.28 7.64 0.64
CA ARG A 122 6.52 6.97 0.22
C ARG A 122 6.53 6.71 -1.29
N GLU A 123 5.44 6.23 -1.85
CA GLU A 123 5.29 6.02 -3.30
C GLU A 123 5.49 7.33 -4.08
N GLN A 124 4.86 8.43 -3.64
CA GLN A 124 5.06 9.74 -4.27
C GLN A 124 6.51 10.22 -4.21
N LYS A 125 7.20 9.98 -3.09
CA LYS A 125 8.63 10.30 -2.94
C LYS A 125 9.49 9.45 -3.87
N LEU A 126 9.19 8.16 -4.03
CA LEU A 126 9.87 7.27 -4.96
C LEU A 126 9.71 7.73 -6.41
N LEU A 127 8.48 8.03 -6.84
CA LEU A 127 8.23 8.54 -8.20
C LEU A 127 9.01 9.83 -8.50
N ARG A 128 9.11 10.73 -7.50
CA ARG A 128 9.92 11.95 -7.62
C ARG A 128 11.41 11.63 -7.75
N LEU A 129 11.91 10.70 -6.94
CA LEU A 129 13.31 10.27 -6.97
C LEU A 129 13.65 9.61 -8.31
N GLU A 130 12.80 8.71 -8.82
CA GLU A 130 12.94 8.08 -10.13
C GLU A 130 13.00 9.11 -11.25
N LYS A 131 12.14 10.13 -11.22
CA LYS A 131 12.19 11.23 -12.18
C LYS A 131 13.53 11.95 -12.13
N GLN A 132 14.03 12.30 -10.94
CA GLN A 132 15.34 12.96 -10.79
C GLN A 132 16.48 12.08 -11.33
N VAL A 133 16.49 10.78 -10.99
CA VAL A 133 17.49 9.82 -11.49
C VAL A 133 17.45 9.73 -13.02
N SER A 134 16.26 9.73 -13.62
CA SER A 134 16.10 9.72 -15.08
C SER A 134 16.67 10.99 -15.74
N GLU A 135 16.45 12.16 -15.14
CA GLU A 135 16.99 13.44 -15.62
C GLU A 135 18.51 13.50 -15.48
N PHE A 136 19.06 13.06 -14.35
CA PHE A 136 20.51 12.96 -14.16
C PHE A 136 21.16 12.00 -15.15
N THR A 137 20.51 10.87 -15.43
CA THR A 137 20.99 9.89 -16.41
C THR A 137 21.02 10.47 -17.82
N LYS A 138 19.97 11.21 -18.23
CA LYS A 138 19.92 11.94 -19.51
C LYS A 138 20.99 13.04 -19.61
N LYS A 139 21.19 13.82 -18.54
CA LYS A 139 22.25 14.85 -18.50
C LYS A 139 23.64 14.22 -18.62
N LYS A 140 23.88 13.09 -17.95
CA LYS A 140 25.15 12.35 -18.00
C LYS A 140 25.42 11.77 -19.39
N SER A 141 24.41 11.23 -20.08
CA SER A 141 24.58 10.75 -21.46
C SER A 141 24.82 11.89 -22.43
N GLY A 142 24.10 13.02 -22.30
CA GLY A 142 24.34 14.24 -23.07
C GLY A 142 25.77 14.79 -22.89
N ALA A 143 26.25 14.85 -21.64
CA ALA A 143 27.61 15.28 -21.34
C ALA A 143 28.67 14.36 -21.96
N LYS A 144 28.47 13.03 -21.89
CA LYS A 144 29.35 12.08 -22.58
C LYS A 144 29.38 12.35 -24.09
N LEU A 145 28.22 12.56 -24.71
CA LEU A 145 28.10 12.77 -26.16
C LEU A 145 28.78 14.08 -26.60
N MET A 146 28.64 15.15 -25.81
CA MET A 146 29.32 16.43 -26.04
C MET A 146 30.85 16.28 -25.96
N VAL A 147 31.37 15.58 -24.94
CA VAL A 147 32.81 15.32 -24.80
C VAL A 147 33.33 14.48 -25.97
N PHE A 148 32.62 13.41 -26.36
CA PHE A 148 32.99 12.61 -27.53
C PHE A 148 33.02 13.43 -28.83
N SER A 149 32.05 14.32 -29.03
CA SER A 149 31.99 15.19 -30.21
C SER A 149 33.15 16.19 -30.26
N LEU A 150 33.49 16.83 -29.13
CA LEU A 150 34.62 17.76 -29.04
C LEU A 150 35.96 17.08 -29.33
N VAL A 151 36.19 15.89 -28.75
CA VAL A 151 37.42 15.11 -28.98
C VAL A 151 37.51 14.67 -30.44
N SER A 152 36.43 14.13 -31.00
CA SER A 152 36.37 13.70 -32.40
C SER A 152 36.67 14.87 -33.35
N GLY A 153 36.06 16.03 -33.14
CA GLY A 153 36.31 17.23 -33.93
C GLY A 153 37.77 17.71 -33.88
N LEU A 154 38.39 17.67 -32.69
CA LEU A 154 39.80 18.05 -32.51
C LEU A 154 40.74 17.13 -33.29
N VAL A 155 40.49 15.81 -33.24
CA VAL A 155 41.26 14.80 -33.99
C VAL A 155 41.13 15.05 -35.50
N LEU A 156 39.93 15.34 -35.98
CA LEU A 156 39.66 15.58 -37.40
C LEU A 156 40.39 16.83 -37.91
N LEU A 157 40.45 17.90 -37.11
CA LEU A 157 41.24 19.10 -37.43
C LEU A 157 42.75 18.82 -37.49
N ILE A 158 43.27 18.01 -36.57
CA ILE A 158 44.69 17.61 -36.59
C ILE A 158 45.01 16.83 -37.87
N VAL A 159 44.17 15.86 -38.24
CA VAL A 159 44.35 15.05 -39.46
C VAL A 159 44.30 15.91 -40.72
N LEU A 160 43.31 16.80 -40.85
CA LEU A 160 43.21 17.73 -41.99
C LEU A 160 44.36 18.73 -42.03
N GLY A 161 44.86 19.18 -40.87
CA GLY A 161 46.02 20.06 -40.76
C GLY A 161 47.31 19.39 -41.25
N ILE A 162 47.51 18.11 -40.92
CA ILE A 162 48.65 17.32 -41.41
C ILE A 162 48.53 17.12 -42.94
N LEU A 163 47.39 16.67 -43.44
CA LEU A 163 47.16 16.46 -44.89
C LEU A 163 47.27 17.77 -45.70
N GLY A 164 46.77 18.88 -45.15
CA GLY A 164 46.86 20.19 -45.78
C GLY A 164 48.28 20.77 -45.78
N LYS A 165 49.11 20.38 -44.80
CA LYS A 165 50.53 20.74 -44.75
C LYS A 165 51.32 19.95 -45.81
N ASP A 166 51.03 18.66 -45.95
CA ASP A 166 51.64 17.81 -46.99
C ASP A 166 51.27 18.28 -48.41
N SER A 167 50.04 18.78 -48.61
CA SER A 167 49.61 19.37 -49.89
C SER A 167 50.38 20.65 -50.26
N LYS A 168 50.69 21.51 -49.28
CA LYS A 168 51.50 22.72 -49.50
C LYS A 168 52.97 22.42 -49.74
N ASP A 169 53.54 21.44 -49.05
CA ASP A 169 54.93 21.02 -49.28
C ASP A 169 55.13 20.40 -50.67
N TRP A 170 54.10 19.76 -51.25
CA TRP A 170 54.12 19.31 -52.64
C TRP A 170 54.05 20.46 -53.66
N GLY A 171 53.21 21.47 -53.41
CA GLY A 171 53.08 22.65 -54.28
C GLY A 171 54.33 23.53 -54.31
N VAL A 172 55.02 23.68 -53.18
CA VAL A 172 56.29 24.44 -53.10
C VAL A 172 57.44 23.68 -53.77
N ARG A 173 57.48 22.34 -53.65
CA ARG A 173 58.49 21.51 -54.34
C ARG A 173 58.28 21.44 -55.85
N ALA A 174 57.04 21.53 -56.34
CA ALA A 174 56.72 21.54 -57.77
C ALA A 174 57.03 22.88 -58.46
N LEU A 175 57.18 23.98 -57.71
CA LEU A 175 57.53 25.31 -58.23
C LEU A 175 59.06 25.55 -58.32
N PHE A 176 59.88 24.65 -57.78
CA PHE A 176 61.35 24.74 -57.74
C PHE A 176 62.07 23.67 -58.58
N LEU A 177 61.35 22.93 -59.43
CA LEU A 177 61.87 22.01 -60.46
C LEU A 177 61.43 22.50 -61.83
#